data_AF-A0A5C7HA44-F1
#
_entry.id   AF-A0A5C7HA44-F1
#
_cell.length_a   1.000
_cell.length_b   1.000
_cell.length_c   1.000
_cell.angle_alpha   90.00
_cell.angle_beta   90.00
_cell.angle_gamma   90.00
#
_symmetry.space_group_name_H-M   'P 1'
#
loop_
_entity.id
_entity.type
_entity.pdbx_description
1 polymer ?
#
loop_
_entity_poly.entity_id
_entity_poly.type
_entity_poly.pdbx_seq_one_letter_code
_entity_poly.pdbx_strand_id
1 'polypeptide(L)'
;MITWAIRENRNSSINSGLQKCPDQVASRGMSFLEEYQNTRNVLPARIIPSPRHLSPDWLAPPLGRLKLNTAVAVRKNTNCIGIGAAIRDVKGMVLVARSFTLTGNFSTEVGGLLALREGTFDAQRQ
;
A
#
# COMPACT_ATOMS: atom_id res chain seq x y z
N MET A 1 1.62 4.25 14.81
CA MET A 1 0.90 2.96 14.84
C MET A 1 -0.61 3.12 14.99
N ILE A 2 -1.09 4.01 15.87
CA ILE A 2 -2.54 4.28 16.03
C ILE A 2 -3.26 4.68 14.73
N THR A 3 -2.66 5.54 13.91
CA THR A 3 -3.22 5.96 12.61
C THR A 3 -3.36 4.80 11.63
N TRP A 4 -2.46 3.82 11.69
CA TRP A 4 -2.51 2.61 10.88
C TRP A 4 -3.63 1.67 11.37
N ALA A 5 -3.79 1.49 12.69
CA ALA A 5 -4.87 0.70 13.27
C ALA A 5 -6.26 1.29 12.93
N ILE A 6 -6.41 2.62 12.95
CA ILE A 6 -7.65 3.30 12.53
C ILE A 6 -7.95 3.03 11.06
N ARG A 7 -6.94 3.17 10.19
CA ARG A 7 -7.08 2.88 8.75
C ARG A 7 -7.43 1.42 8.51
N GLU A 8 -6.82 0.49 9.23
CA GLU A 8 -7.12 -0.94 9.16
C GLU A 8 -8.58 -1.22 9.58
N ASN A 9 -9.06 -0.61 10.67
CA ASN A 9 -10.44 -0.76 11.12
C ASN A 9 -11.44 -0.23 10.08
N ARG A 10 -11.14 0.93 9.49
CA ARG A 10 -11.94 1.49 8.38
C ARG A 10 -11.98 0.53 7.20
N ASN A 11 -10.84 -0.02 6.80
CA ASN A 11 -10.78 -0.98 5.68
C ASN A 11 -11.54 -2.28 6.00
N SER A 12 -11.45 -2.78 7.24
CA SER A 12 -12.19 -3.96 7.71
C SER A 12 -13.70 -3.73 7.68
N SER A 13 -14.14 -2.53 8.07
CA SER A 13 -15.56 -2.14 8.00
C SER A 13 -16.05 -2.10 6.55
N ILE A 14 -15.28 -1.50 5.64
CA ILE A 14 -15.65 -1.38 4.21
C ILE A 14 -15.64 -2.75 3.50
N ASN A 15 -14.63 -3.58 3.75
CA ASN A 15 -14.40 -4.80 2.95
C ASN A 15 -15.03 -6.06 3.55
N SER A 16 -15.26 -6.09 4.87
CA SER A 16 -15.72 -7.28 5.59
C SER A 16 -16.95 -7.01 6.45
N GLY A 17 -17.44 -5.77 6.50
CA GLY A 17 -18.54 -5.37 7.38
C GLY A 17 -18.20 -5.40 8.88
N LEU A 18 -16.93 -5.66 9.21
CA LEU A 18 -16.47 -5.85 10.59
C LEU A 18 -15.84 -4.58 11.10
N GLN A 19 -16.49 -3.95 12.08
CA GLN A 19 -16.00 -2.78 12.77
C GLN A 19 -15.64 -3.12 14.21
N LYS A 20 -14.38 -2.89 14.58
CA LYS A 20 -13.92 -3.03 15.96
C LYS A 20 -14.29 -1.78 16.76
N CYS A 21 -14.55 -1.97 18.05
CA CYS A 21 -14.77 -0.84 18.94
C CYS A 21 -13.49 0.01 19.09
N PRO A 22 -13.60 1.31 19.41
CA PRO A 22 -12.46 2.21 19.51
C PRO A 22 -11.34 1.71 20.43
N ASP A 23 -11.70 1.09 21.56
CA ASP A 23 -10.73 0.57 22.52
C ASP A 23 -9.89 -0.57 21.94
N GLN A 24 -10.50 -1.46 21.16
CA GLN A 24 -9.78 -2.53 20.46
C GLN A 24 -8.84 -1.97 19.38
N VAL A 25 -9.24 -0.90 18.70
CA VAL A 25 -8.38 -0.21 17.71
C VAL A 25 -7.19 0.44 18.41
N ALA A 26 -7.42 1.10 19.55
CA ALA A 26 -6.38 1.73 20.35
C ALA A 26 -5.41 0.69 20.92
N SER A 27 -5.95 -0.36 21.55
CA SER A 27 -5.19 -1.48 22.10
C SER A 27 -4.30 -2.11 21.03
N ARG A 28 -4.85 -2.41 19.86
CA ARG A 28 -4.06 -2.96 18.75
C ARG A 28 -2.94 -2.03 18.28
N GLY A 29 -3.21 -0.72 18.22
CA GLY A 29 -2.21 0.29 17.89
C GLY A 29 -1.07 0.35 18.91
N MET A 30 -1.38 0.15 20.19
CA MET A 30 -0.39 0.10 21.28
C MET A 30 0.42 -1.19 21.27
N SER A 31 -0.21 -2.36 21.17
CA SER A 31 0.50 -3.65 21.11
C SER A 31 1.48 -3.70 19.93
N PHE A 32 1.11 -3.16 18.77
CA PHE A 32 2.01 -3.10 17.62
C PHE A 32 3.19 -2.14 17.84
N LEU A 33 2.99 -1.05 18.58
CA LEU A 33 4.07 -0.14 18.95
C LEU A 33 5.04 -0.81 19.93
N GLU A 34 4.50 -1.53 20.91
CA GLU A 34 5.26 -2.28 21.89
C GLU A 34 6.09 -3.39 21.22
N GLU A 35 5.49 -4.18 20.32
CA GLU A 35 6.21 -5.19 19.53
C GLU A 35 7.37 -4.57 18.72
N TYR A 36 7.14 -3.42 18.09
CA TYR A 36 8.17 -2.69 17.36
C TYR A 36 9.33 -2.23 18.26
N GLN A 37 9.01 -1.75 19.46
CA GLN A 37 10.02 -1.32 20.43
C GLN A 37 10.81 -2.52 20.96
N ASN A 38 10.14 -3.63 21.26
CA ASN A 38 10.76 -4.86 21.75
C ASN A 38 11.70 -5.47 20.70
N THR A 39 11.29 -5.49 19.43
CA THR A 39 12.15 -5.99 18.33
C THR A 39 13.37 -5.10 18.09
N ARG A 40 13.27 -3.78 18.31
CA ARG A 40 14.44 -2.90 18.31
C ARG A 40 15.46 -3.20 19.41
N ASN A 41 15.01 -3.68 20.57
CA ASN A 41 15.88 -3.93 21.72
C ASN A 41 16.53 -5.33 21.69
N VAL A 42 15.93 -6.30 20.98
CA VAL A 42 16.41 -7.68 20.90
C VAL A 42 17.41 -7.91 19.76
N LEU A 43 17.41 -7.07 18.74
CA LEU A 43 18.38 -7.14 17.65
C LEU A 43 19.65 -6.39 18.05
N PRO A 44 20.82 -7.06 18.24
CA PRO A 44 22.06 -6.33 18.39
C PRO A 44 22.24 -5.46 17.14
N ALA A 45 22.56 -4.18 17.35
CA ALA A 45 22.78 -3.19 16.32
C ALA A 45 24.02 -3.51 15.47
N ARG A 46 24.07 -4.67 14.84
CA ARG A 46 24.90 -4.88 13.66
C ARG A 46 24.08 -4.41 12.46
N ILE A 47 23.90 -3.09 12.40
CA ILE A 47 23.65 -2.41 11.13
C ILE A 47 24.95 -2.59 10.34
N ILE A 48 25.16 -3.77 9.77
CA ILE A 48 25.84 -3.79 8.48
C ILE A 48 24.93 -2.91 7.64
N PRO A 49 25.41 -1.79 7.07
CA PRO A 49 24.69 -1.20 5.98
C PRO A 49 24.64 -2.30 4.92
N SER A 50 23.56 -3.08 4.91
CA SER A 50 23.03 -3.57 3.65
C SER A 50 23.07 -2.32 2.76
N PRO A 51 23.66 -2.39 1.56
CA PRO A 51 23.51 -1.30 0.63
C PRO A 51 22.00 -1.10 0.59
N ARG A 52 21.52 -0.04 1.24
CA ARG A 52 20.17 0.42 1.01
C ARG A 52 20.26 0.58 -0.49
N HIS A 53 19.54 -0.25 -1.24
CA HIS A 53 19.30 0.11 -2.61
C HIS A 53 18.82 1.54 -2.47
N LEU A 54 19.67 2.48 -2.89
CA LEU A 54 19.32 3.88 -3.04
C LEU A 54 18.35 3.90 -4.23
N SER A 55 17.29 3.09 -4.17
CA SER A 55 16.06 3.39 -4.84
C SER A 55 15.70 4.73 -4.22
N PRO A 56 15.84 5.83 -4.98
CA PRO A 56 15.61 7.14 -4.44
C PRO A 56 14.24 7.13 -3.76
N ASP A 57 14.19 7.66 -2.55
CA ASP A 57 12.95 8.11 -1.93
C ASP A 57 12.12 8.78 -3.03
N TRP A 58 10.87 8.34 -3.17
CA TRP A 58 9.93 8.68 -4.25
C TRP A 58 10.38 9.87 -5.14
N LEU A 59 10.74 9.60 -6.40
CA LEU A 59 11.09 10.69 -7.33
C LEU A 59 9.82 11.39 -7.85
N ALA A 60 9.75 12.70 -7.68
CA ALA A 60 8.69 13.51 -8.27
C ALA A 60 8.70 13.41 -9.82
N PRO A 61 7.53 13.41 -10.49
CA PRO A 61 7.49 13.53 -11.94
C PRO A 61 8.02 14.90 -12.39
N PRO A 62 8.47 15.03 -13.66
CA PRO A 62 8.75 16.34 -14.26
C PRO A 62 7.52 17.26 -14.20
N LEU A 63 7.77 18.58 -14.19
CA LEU A 63 6.69 19.58 -14.26
C LEU A 63 5.78 19.32 -15.47
N GLY A 64 4.47 19.48 -15.25
CA GLY A 64 3.45 19.19 -16.27
C GLY A 64 3.16 17.70 -16.50
N ARG A 65 3.75 16.80 -15.70
CA ARG A 65 3.44 15.36 -15.74
C ARG A 65 2.88 14.87 -14.41
N LEU A 66 2.12 13.79 -14.50
CA LEU A 66 1.63 13.04 -13.35
C LEU A 66 2.40 11.74 -13.22
N LYS A 67 2.51 11.23 -11.99
CA LYS A 67 3.13 9.94 -11.69
C LYS A 67 2.06 8.92 -11.34
N LEU A 68 1.97 7.86 -12.14
CA LEU A 68 1.16 6.69 -11.84
C LEU A 68 1.99 5.69 -11.03
N ASN A 69 1.56 5.41 -9.82
CA ASN A 69 2.08 4.37 -8.95
C ASN A 69 1.10 3.20 -8.94
N THR A 70 1.57 2.00 -9.27
CA THR A 70 0.75 0.78 -9.27
C THR A 70 1.23 -0.22 -8.23
N ALA A 71 0.31 -1.05 -7.76
CA ALA A 71 0.58 -2.16 -6.85
C ALA A 71 -0.32 -3.34 -7.22
N VAL A 72 0.20 -4.54 -7.02
CA VAL A 72 -0.51 -5.79 -7.29
C VAL A 72 -0.33 -6.71 -6.09
N ALA A 73 -1.43 -7.27 -5.62
CA ALA A 73 -1.45 -8.29 -4.60
C ALA A 73 -1.89 -9.61 -5.25
N VAL A 74 -0.96 -10.56 -5.35
CA VAL A 74 -1.26 -11.93 -5.80
C VAL A 74 -1.36 -12.80 -4.56
N ARG A 75 -2.52 -13.44 -4.37
CA ARG A 75 -2.73 -14.41 -3.28
C ARG A 75 -2.77 -15.81 -3.88
N LYS A 76 -1.84 -16.66 -3.45
CA LYS A 76 -1.81 -18.07 -3.85
C LYS A 76 -3.10 -18.75 -3.33
N ASN A 77 -3.67 -19.64 -4.13
CA ASN A 77 -4.89 -20.41 -3.83
C ASN A 77 -6.21 -19.61 -3.83
N THR A 78 -6.22 -18.38 -4.36
CA THR A 78 -7.46 -17.65 -4.67
C THR A 78 -7.49 -17.33 -6.15
N ASN A 79 -8.64 -17.51 -6.80
CA ASN A 79 -8.81 -17.22 -8.23
C ASN A 79 -8.97 -15.71 -8.52
N CYS A 80 -8.18 -14.87 -7.86
CA CYS A 80 -8.22 -13.43 -8.03
C CYS A 80 -6.90 -12.75 -7.66
N ILE A 81 -6.70 -11.57 -8.22
CA ILE A 81 -5.63 -10.64 -7.86
C ILE A 81 -6.24 -9.32 -7.38
N GLY A 82 -5.55 -8.66 -6.45
CA GLY A 82 -5.84 -7.27 -6.07
C GLY A 82 -4.99 -6.32 -6.89
N ILE A 83 -5.61 -5.25 -7.39
CA ILE A 83 -4.94 -4.17 -8.11
C ILE A 83 -5.13 -2.86 -7.33
N GLY A 84 -4.07 -2.06 -7.30
CA GLY A 84 -4.07 -0.71 -6.78
C GLY A 84 -3.35 0.24 -7.74
N ALA A 85 -3.90 1.44 -7.91
CA ALA A 85 -3.31 2.51 -8.69
C ALA A 85 -3.49 3.84 -7.96
N ALA A 86 -2.47 4.70 -8.02
CA ALA A 86 -2.53 6.06 -7.51
C ALA A 86 -1.84 7.03 -8.47
N ILE A 87 -2.51 8.12 -8.82
CA ILE A 87 -1.96 9.19 -9.65
C ILE A 87 -1.57 10.34 -8.74
N ARG A 88 -0.34 10.83 -8.90
CA ARG A 88 0.22 11.90 -8.07
C ARG A 88 0.74 13.06 -8.91
N ASP A 89 0.62 14.26 -8.37
CA ASP A 89 1.23 15.45 -8.94
C ASP A 89 2.73 15.56 -8.58
N VAL A 90 3.36 16.66 -9.01
CA VAL A 90 4.77 16.98 -8.72
C VAL A 90 5.06 17.18 -7.23
N LYS A 91 4.05 17.58 -6.43
CA LYS A 91 4.16 17.75 -4.97
C LYS A 91 3.93 16.43 -4.22
N GLY A 92 3.62 15.35 -4.93
CA GLY A 92 3.31 14.04 -4.35
C GLY A 92 1.87 13.93 -3.84
N MET A 93 1.03 14.93 -4.07
CA MET A 93 -0.39 14.91 -3.73
C MET A 93 -1.09 13.87 -4.60
N VAL A 94 -1.89 13.02 -3.97
CA VAL A 94 -2.66 11.98 -4.66
C VAL A 94 -3.91 12.63 -5.27
N LEU A 95 -3.98 12.65 -6.59
CA LEU A 95 -5.13 13.19 -7.34
C LEU A 95 -6.20 12.12 -7.57
N VAL A 96 -5.77 10.87 -7.78
CA VAL A 96 -6.64 9.70 -7.95
C VAL A 96 -6.07 8.53 -7.16
N ALA A 97 -6.93 7.76 -6.51
CA ALA A 97 -6.60 6.45 -6.00
C ALA A 97 -7.71 5.47 -6.35
N ARG A 98 -7.34 4.30 -6.89
CA ARG A 98 -8.27 3.23 -7.24
C ARG A 98 -7.73 1.91 -6.73
N SER A 99 -8.64 1.06 -6.26
CA SER A 99 -8.35 -0.33 -5.95
C SER A 99 -9.55 -1.21 -6.29
N PHE A 100 -9.28 -2.37 -6.88
CA PHE A 100 -10.29 -3.34 -7.27
C PHE A 100 -9.65 -4.72 -7.39
N THR A 101 -10.48 -5.76 -7.45
CA THR A 101 -10.06 -7.14 -7.65
C THR A 101 -10.38 -7.58 -9.06
N LEU A 102 -9.47 -8.31 -9.70
CA LEU A 102 -9.74 -9.02 -10.96
C LEU A 102 -9.79 -10.51 -10.70
N THR A 103 -10.82 -11.16 -11.25
CA THR A 103 -10.92 -12.62 -11.26
C THR A 103 -9.89 -13.19 -12.23
N GLY A 104 -9.15 -14.19 -11.78
CA GLY A 104 -8.11 -14.88 -12.54
C GLY A 104 -6.80 -15.01 -11.77
N ASN A 105 -6.05 -16.06 -12.12
CA ASN A 105 -4.72 -16.32 -11.60
C ASN A 105 -3.68 -15.73 -12.55
N PHE A 106 -3.27 -14.49 -12.28
CA PHE A 106 -2.23 -13.82 -13.05
C PHE A 106 -0.90 -13.85 -12.30
N SER A 107 0.20 -13.89 -13.04
CA SER A 107 1.52 -13.64 -12.47
C SER A 107 1.60 -12.19 -11.96
N THR A 108 2.52 -11.92 -11.04
CA THR A 108 2.78 -10.56 -10.55
C THR A 108 3.11 -9.60 -11.70
N GLU A 109 3.83 -10.07 -12.71
CA GLU A 109 4.19 -9.30 -13.90
C GLU A 109 2.96 -8.92 -14.72
N VAL A 110 2.11 -9.89 -15.08
CA VAL A 110 0.87 -9.65 -15.84
C VAL A 110 -0.09 -8.77 -15.03
N GLY A 111 -0.22 -9.02 -13.72
CA GLY A 111 -0.98 -8.15 -12.84
C GLY A 111 -0.45 -6.72 -12.83
N GLY A 112 0.87 -6.53 -12.93
CA GLY A 112 1.51 -5.22 -12.99
C GLY A 112 1.15 -4.47 -14.26
N LEU A 113 1.13 -5.15 -15.40
CA LEU A 113 0.69 -4.60 -16.68
C LEU A 113 -0.80 -4.24 -16.66
N LEU A 114 -1.64 -5.07 -16.05
CA LEU A 114 -3.07 -4.77 -15.86
C LEU A 114 -3.26 -3.54 -14.97
N ALA A 115 -2.50 -3.41 -13.89
CA ALA A 115 -2.55 -2.25 -13.01
C ALA A 115 -2.14 -0.95 -13.74
N LEU A 116 -1.15 -1.03 -14.63
CA LEU A 116 -0.74 0.10 -15.47
C LEU A 116 -1.84 0.49 -16.45
N ARG A 117 -2.39 -0.48 -17.19
CA ARG A 117 -3.49 -0.25 -18.14
C ARG A 117 -4.66 0.48 -17.47
N GLU A 118 -5.11 -0.04 -16.34
CA GLU A 118 -6.25 0.51 -15.61
C GLU A 118 -5.94 1.89 -15.03
N GLY A 119 -4.75 2.08 -14.47
CA GLY A 119 -4.31 3.38 -13.96
C GLY A 119 -4.17 4.46 -15.05
N THR A 120 -3.79 4.09 -16.27
CA THR A 120 -3.72 5.04 -17.39
C THR A 120 -5.10 5.46 -17.90
N PHE A 121 -6.09 4.56 -17.86
CA PHE A 121 -7.47 4.91 -18.20
C PHE A 121 -8.04 5.95 -17.23
N ASP A 122 -7.68 5.84 -15.95
CA ASP A 122 -8.11 6.81 -14.93
C ASP A 122 -7.40 8.16 -15.10
N ALA A 123 -6.16 8.16 -15.60
CA ALA A 123 -5.41 9.39 -15.88
C ALA A 123 -6.01 10.22 -17.02
N GLN A 124 -6.67 9.58 -18.00
CA GLN A 124 -7.31 10.25 -19.13
C GLN A 124 -8.65 10.92 -18.78
N ARG A 125 -9.18 10.68 -17.57
CA ARG A 125 -10.46 11.22 -17.09
C ARG A 125 -10.31 12.42 -16.15
N GLN A 126 -9.07 12.84 -15.89
CA GLN A 126 -8.75 14.05 -15.12
C GLN A 126 -8.59 15.25 -16.05
#